data_AF-A0A9Q3EMV9-F1
#
_entry.id   AF-A0A9Q3EMV9-F1
#
_cell.length_a   1.000
_cell.length_b   1.000
_cell.length_c   1.000
_cell.angle_alpha   90.00
_cell.angle_beta   90.00
_cell.angle_gamma   90.00
#
_symmetry.space_group_name_H-M   'P 1'
#
loop_
_entity.id
_entity.type
_entity.pdbx_description
1 polymer ?
#
loop_
_entity_poly.entity_id
_entity_poly.type
_entity_poly.pdbx_seq_one_letter_code
_entity_poly.pdbx_strand_id
1 'polypeptide(L)'
;MEAQSNAEKYKSVLKKVRQVNEAMPKDLNLPLKRPELSRYPYETPLSPNPPLFIETSKATEERISIINFGPSGWLSEEETNLLKNVILLREQAIAFCEEERVVLTEERISIIDFVPSGWLSEEEKNSLKMLY
;
A
#
# COMPACT_ATOMS: atom_id res chain seq x y z
N MET A 1 -0.14 51.28 32.17
CA MET A 1 -0.68 49.99 31.70
C MET A 1 0.12 48.89 32.38
N GLU A 2 -0.39 48.32 33.46
CA GLU A 2 0.30 47.24 34.18
C GLU A 2 0.03 45.91 33.48
N ALA A 3 1.10 45.23 33.08
CA ALA A 3 1.04 43.91 32.48
C ALA A 3 0.68 42.88 33.57
N GLN A 4 -0.48 42.25 33.45
CA GLN A 4 -0.82 41.08 34.26
C GLN A 4 0.11 39.93 33.85
N SER A 5 1.01 39.55 34.75
CA SER A 5 1.84 38.36 34.58
C SER A 5 0.95 37.13 34.68
N ASN A 6 0.80 36.42 33.56
CA ASN A 6 0.28 35.05 33.55
C ASN A 6 1.34 34.13 34.17
N ALA A 7 1.52 34.22 35.48
CA ALA A 7 2.28 33.23 36.23
C ALA A 7 1.55 31.88 36.08
N GLU A 8 2.14 30.96 35.33
CA GLU A 8 1.64 29.61 35.11
C GLU A 8 1.41 28.93 36.47
N LYS A 9 0.16 28.96 36.94
CA LYS A 9 -0.22 28.29 38.18
C LYS A 9 -0.08 26.78 37.97
N TYR A 10 0.98 26.23 38.54
CA TYR A 10 1.17 24.78 38.66
C TYR A 10 -0.10 24.13 39.24
N LYS A 11 -0.57 23.06 38.61
CA LYS A 11 -1.74 22.31 39.08
C LYS A 11 -1.49 21.86 40.53
N SER A 12 -2.39 22.23 41.44
CA SER A 12 -2.33 21.81 42.84
C SER A 12 -2.20 20.29 42.93
N VAL A 13 -1.49 19.78 43.95
CA VAL A 13 -1.22 18.34 44.12
C VAL A 13 -2.50 17.48 44.05
N LEU A 14 -3.62 18.00 44.58
CA LEU A 14 -4.93 17.34 44.53
C LEU A 14 -5.53 17.23 43.11
N LYS A 15 -5.12 18.10 42.19
CA LYS A 15 -5.54 18.14 40.78
C LYS A 15 -4.51 17.51 39.83
N LYS A 16 -3.41 16.96 40.37
CA LYS A 16 -2.45 16.20 39.57
C LYS A 16 -3.08 14.84 39.27
N VAL A 17 -3.31 14.58 38.00
CA VAL A 17 -3.69 13.26 37.52
C VAL A 17 -2.51 12.32 37.79
N ARG A 18 -2.75 11.30 38.61
CA ARG A 18 -1.78 10.23 38.85
C ARG A 18 -2.15 9.09 37.92
N GLN A 19 -1.17 8.51 37.26
CA GLN A 19 -1.40 7.33 36.45
C GLN A 19 -1.81 6.19 37.38
N VAL A 20 -2.99 5.64 37.14
CA VAL A 20 -3.46 4.43 37.81
C VAL A 20 -2.99 3.25 36.97
N ASN A 21 -2.44 2.23 37.63
CA ASN A 21 -2.03 1.01 36.94
C ASN A 21 -3.27 0.17 36.62
N GLU A 22 -3.91 0.48 35.49
CA GLU A 22 -5.02 -0.30 34.95
C GLU A 22 -4.53 -1.22 33.84
N ALA A 23 -5.08 -2.43 33.78
CA ALA A 23 -4.80 -3.35 32.69
C ALA A 23 -5.26 -2.75 31.35
N MET A 24 -4.52 -3.01 30.27
CA MET A 24 -4.86 -2.51 28.94
C MET A 24 -6.31 -2.94 28.58
N PRO A 25 -7.21 -1.98 28.28
CA PRO A 25 -8.58 -2.32 27.93
C PRO A 25 -8.59 -3.21 26.69
N LYS A 26 -9.27 -4.35 26.78
CA LYS A 26 -9.28 -5.38 25.72
C LYS A 26 -9.85 -4.86 24.41
N ASP A 27 -10.76 -3.89 24.49
CA ASP A 27 -11.42 -3.27 23.33
C ASP A 27 -10.50 -2.34 22.52
N LEU A 28 -9.31 -2.01 23.07
CA LEU A 28 -8.30 -1.23 22.35
C LEU A 28 -7.60 -2.07 21.28
N ASN A 29 -7.42 -3.37 21.54
CA ASN A 29 -6.76 -4.30 20.63
C ASN A 29 -7.81 -5.16 19.93
N LEU A 30 -8.53 -4.55 18.98
CA LEU A 30 -9.34 -5.31 18.04
C LEU A 30 -8.46 -6.39 17.37
N PRO A 31 -8.97 -7.63 17.23
CA PRO A 31 -8.21 -8.68 16.56
C PRO A 31 -7.87 -8.23 15.13
N LEU A 32 -6.64 -8.48 14.71
CA LEU A 32 -6.20 -8.19 13.34
C LEU A 32 -7.12 -8.91 12.35
N LYS A 33 -7.88 -8.15 11.56
CA LYS A 33 -8.71 -8.66 10.47
C LYS A 33 -7.92 -8.58 9.17
N ARG A 34 -7.97 -9.65 8.37
CA ARG A 34 -7.45 -9.60 7.01
C ARG A 34 -8.29 -8.59 6.22
N PRO A 35 -7.67 -7.67 5.45
CA PRO A 35 -8.42 -6.82 4.54
C PRO A 35 -9.10 -7.67 3.46
N GLU A 36 -10.28 -7.25 3.03
CA GLU A 36 -10.94 -7.88 1.89
C GLU A 36 -10.07 -7.67 0.65
N LEU A 37 -9.70 -8.77 -0.02
CA LEU A 37 -8.90 -8.70 -1.23
C LEU A 37 -9.83 -8.37 -2.40
N SER A 38 -9.58 -7.24 -3.08
CA SER A 38 -10.34 -6.85 -4.28
C SER A 38 -10.21 -7.87 -5.43
N ARG A 39 -9.13 -8.64 -5.43
CA ARG A 39 -8.84 -9.68 -6.43
C ARG A 39 -8.53 -11.01 -5.78
N TYR A 40 -8.98 -12.09 -6.41
CA TYR A 40 -8.64 -13.44 -5.98
C TYR A 40 -7.16 -13.76 -6.33
N PRO A 41 -6.29 -14.00 -5.33
CA PRO A 41 -4.84 -14.11 -5.55
C PRO A 41 -4.46 -15.31 -6.41
N TYR A 42 -5.30 -16.35 -6.49
CA TYR A 42 -5.05 -17.58 -7.25
C TYR A 42 -5.71 -17.60 -8.63
N GLU A 43 -6.31 -16.49 -9.08
CA GLU A 43 -6.98 -16.40 -10.39
C GLU A 43 -5.99 -16.44 -11.56
N THR A 44 -4.77 -15.97 -11.36
CA THR A 44 -3.66 -16.11 -12.32
C THR A 44 -2.63 -17.08 -11.75
N PRO A 45 -2.87 -18.40 -11.82
CA PRO A 45 -1.90 -19.38 -11.37
C PRO A 45 -0.64 -19.27 -12.24
N LEU A 46 0.53 -19.32 -11.61
CA LEU A 46 1.79 -19.43 -12.33
C LEU A 46 1.85 -20.81 -13.01
N SER A 47 2.08 -20.83 -14.32
CA SER A 47 2.30 -22.08 -15.03
C SER A 47 3.62 -22.70 -14.55
N PRO A 48 3.65 -23.99 -14.20
CA PRO A 48 4.89 -24.68 -13.84
C PRO A 48 5.87 -24.76 -15.01
N ASN A 49 5.39 -24.67 -16.25
CA ASN A 49 6.21 -24.51 -17.44
C ASN A 49 5.92 -23.12 -18.05
N PRO A 50 6.70 -22.09 -17.70
CA PRO A 50 6.49 -20.75 -18.23
C PRO A 50 6.82 -20.74 -19.74
N PRO A 51 6.00 -20.05 -20.57
CA PRO A 51 6.33 -19.86 -21.97
C PRO A 51 7.63 -19.06 -22.12
N LEU A 52 8.28 -19.22 -23.26
CA LEU A 52 9.41 -18.38 -23.63
C LEU A 52 8.98 -16.91 -23.67
N PHE A 53 9.91 -16.03 -23.34
CA PHE A 53 9.67 -14.60 -23.31
C PHE A 53 9.29 -14.08 -24.71
N ILE A 54 8.19 -13.32 -24.77
CA ILE A 54 7.74 -12.63 -25.97
C ILE A 54 7.62 -11.15 -25.61
N GLU A 55 8.27 -10.30 -26.40
CA GLU A 55 8.21 -8.85 -26.21
C GLU A 55 6.77 -8.36 -26.26
N THR A 56 6.41 -7.54 -25.29
CA THR A 56 5.10 -6.87 -25.22
C THR A 56 5.31 -5.37 -25.43
N SER A 57 4.22 -4.61 -25.63
CA SER A 57 4.27 -3.17 -25.88
C SER A 57 5.06 -2.37 -24.84
N LYS A 58 5.11 -2.83 -23.57
CA LYS A 58 5.82 -2.16 -22.48
C LYS A 58 7.10 -2.87 -22.02
N ALA A 59 7.12 -4.20 -22.11
CA ALA A 59 8.23 -5.05 -21.70
C ALA A 59 9.03 -5.52 -22.94
N THR A 60 10.01 -4.72 -23.36
CA THR A 60 10.96 -5.03 -24.44
C THR A 60 12.21 -5.73 -23.90
N GLU A 61 12.97 -6.41 -24.75
CA GLU A 61 14.23 -7.06 -24.35
C GLU A 61 15.23 -6.07 -23.74
N GLU A 62 15.34 -4.88 -24.32
CA GLU A 62 16.20 -3.80 -23.82
C GLU A 62 15.88 -3.45 -22.36
N ARG A 63 14.60 -3.28 -22.05
CA ARG A 63 14.12 -2.93 -20.70
C ARG A 63 14.36 -4.06 -19.70
N ILE A 64 14.20 -5.31 -20.12
CA ILE A 64 14.43 -6.47 -19.26
C ILE A 64 15.92 -6.70 -19.01
N SER A 65 16.78 -6.37 -19.98
CA SER A 65 18.24 -6.50 -19.82
C SER A 65 18.81 -5.59 -18.72
N ILE A 66 18.12 -4.49 -18.41
CA ILE A 66 18.47 -3.56 -17.33
C ILE A 66 18.18 -4.17 -15.95
N ILE A 67 17.22 -5.09 -15.86
CA ILE A 67 16.83 -5.72 -14.60
C ILE A 67 17.94 -6.68 -14.16
N ASN A 68 18.52 -6.41 -13.00
CA ASN A 68 19.50 -7.30 -12.39
C ASN A 68 18.79 -8.48 -11.71
N PHE A 69 18.92 -9.68 -12.31
CA PHE A 69 18.39 -10.93 -11.76
C PHE A 69 19.33 -11.60 -10.74
N GLY A 70 20.43 -10.94 -10.38
CA GLY A 70 21.44 -11.42 -9.44
C GLY A 70 22.72 -11.93 -10.14
N PRO A 71 23.75 -12.31 -9.36
CA PRO A 71 24.97 -12.93 -9.85
C PRO A 71 24.73 -14.19 -10.71
N SER A 72 25.69 -14.46 -11.59
CA SER A 72 25.69 -15.64 -12.46
C SER A 72 25.56 -16.94 -11.64
N GLY A 73 24.63 -17.79 -12.02
CA GLY A 73 24.33 -19.06 -11.35
C GLY A 73 23.38 -18.96 -10.15
N TRP A 74 22.85 -17.77 -9.81
CA TRP A 74 21.77 -17.66 -8.81
C TRP A 74 20.51 -18.35 -9.29
N LEU A 75 20.07 -18.02 -10.50
CA LEU A 75 18.83 -18.54 -11.08
C LEU A 75 19.16 -19.54 -12.19
N SER A 76 18.41 -20.63 -12.21
CA SER A 76 18.34 -21.53 -13.36
C SER A 76 17.62 -20.84 -14.54
N GLU A 77 17.84 -21.34 -15.76
CA GLU A 77 17.21 -20.80 -16.95
C GLU A 77 15.67 -20.81 -16.83
N GLU A 78 15.11 -21.88 -16.29
CA GLU A 78 13.66 -22.02 -16.04
C GLU A 78 13.14 -20.97 -15.04
N GLU A 79 13.86 -20.70 -13.96
CA GLU A 79 13.50 -19.67 -12.98
C GLU A 79 13.59 -18.26 -13.57
N THR A 80 14.59 -17.99 -14.42
CA THR A 80 14.66 -16.70 -15.12
C THR A 80 13.49 -16.52 -16.07
N ASN A 81 13.05 -17.57 -16.75
CA ASN A 81 11.88 -17.54 -17.64
C ASN A 81 10.58 -17.36 -16.84
N LEU A 82 10.47 -17.99 -15.66
CA LEU A 82 9.34 -17.76 -14.75
C LEU A 82 9.25 -16.30 -14.31
N LEU A 83 10.39 -15.70 -13.92
CA LEU A 83 10.43 -14.29 -13.51
C LEU A 83 10.08 -13.34 -14.65
N LYS A 84 10.59 -13.58 -15.87
CA LYS A 84 10.21 -12.83 -17.06
C LYS A 84 8.71 -12.93 -17.33
N ASN A 85 8.12 -14.12 -17.18
CA ASN A 85 6.68 -14.31 -17.33
C ASN A 85 5.87 -13.56 -16.26
N VAL A 86 6.34 -13.53 -15.00
CA VAL A 86 5.70 -12.76 -13.92
C VAL A 86 5.72 -11.26 -14.23
N ILE A 87 6.84 -10.75 -14.73
CA ILE A 87 6.99 -9.35 -15.15
C ILE A 87 6.02 -9.03 -16.28
N LEU A 88 5.87 -9.91 -17.28
CA LEU A 88 4.88 -9.76 -18.35
C LEU A 88 3.44 -9.71 -17.82
N LEU A 89 3.06 -10.65 -16.96
CA LEU A 89 1.73 -10.70 -16.34
C LEU A 89 1.40 -9.45 -15.50
N ARG A 90 2.44 -8.73 -15.05
CA ARG A 90 2.33 -7.58 -14.15
C ARG A 90 2.91 -6.31 -14.78
N GLU A 91 3.00 -6.22 -16.11
CA GLU A 91 3.67 -5.11 -16.79
C GLU A 91 3.07 -3.73 -16.46
N GLN A 92 1.77 -3.69 -16.12
CA GLN A 92 1.08 -2.47 -15.72
C GLN A 92 1.51 -1.95 -14.34
N ALA A 93 1.96 -2.85 -13.45
CA ALA A 93 2.39 -2.50 -12.10
C ALA A 93 3.86 -2.06 -12.02
N ILE A 94 4.64 -2.35 -13.07
CA ILE A 94 6.07 -2.04 -13.11
C ILE A 94 6.28 -0.74 -13.89
N ALA A 95 7.03 0.19 -13.31
CA ALA A 95 7.50 1.38 -14.01
C ALA A 95 8.94 1.14 -14.48
N PHE A 96 9.19 1.25 -15.79
CA PHE A 96 10.54 1.08 -16.35
C PHE A 96 11.28 2.41 -16.47
N CYS A 97 10.55 3.52 -16.60
CA CYS A 97 11.11 4.87 -16.65
C CYS A 97 10.59 5.72 -15.49
N GLU A 98 11.28 6.82 -15.19
CA GLU A 98 10.85 7.75 -14.13
C GLU A 98 9.52 8.44 -14.46
N GLU A 99 9.21 8.63 -15.73
CA GLU A 99 7.93 9.21 -16.17
C GLU A 99 6.78 8.21 -15.99
N GLU A 100 7.06 6.92 -16.08
CA GLU A 100 6.11 5.84 -15.77
C GLU A 100 5.97 5.62 -14.27
N ARG A 101 6.90 6.17 -13.46
CA ARG A 101 6.88 6.08 -12.00
C ARG A 101 5.78 6.99 -11.48
N VAL A 102 4.60 6.41 -11.36
CA VAL A 102 3.47 7.06 -10.74
C VAL A 102 3.77 7.31 -9.26
N VAL A 103 3.71 8.57 -8.84
CA VAL A 103 3.62 8.93 -7.43
C VAL A 103 2.26 8.45 -6.93
N LEU A 104 2.25 7.67 -5.84
CA LEU A 104 1.03 7.29 -5.14
C LEU A 104 0.42 8.56 -4.50
N THR A 105 -0.34 9.32 -5.29
CA THR A 105 -1.08 10.51 -4.83
C THR A 105 -2.43 10.09 -4.24
N GLU A 106 -2.93 10.87 -3.27
CA GLU A 106 -4.23 10.63 -2.61
C GLU A 106 -5.38 10.52 -3.63
N GLU A 107 -5.30 11.25 -4.75
CA GLU A 107 -6.27 11.20 -5.86
C GLU A 107 -6.30 9.85 -6.62
N ARG A 108 -5.17 9.13 -6.70
CA ARG A 108 -5.08 7.79 -7.34
C ARG A 108 -5.26 6.65 -6.38
N ILE A 109 -5.11 6.91 -5.08
CA ILE A 109 -5.66 6.07 -4.02
C ILE A 109 -7.14 6.47 -3.89
N SER A 110 -7.94 6.29 -4.94
CA SER A 110 -9.39 6.28 -4.76
C SER A 110 -9.71 5.12 -3.83
N ILE A 111 -9.84 5.45 -2.55
CA ILE A 111 -10.25 4.61 -1.43
C ILE A 111 -11.56 3.87 -1.73
N ILE A 112 -12.30 4.26 -2.78
CA ILE A 112 -13.46 3.51 -3.30
C ILE A 112 -13.06 2.11 -3.82
N ASP A 113 -11.80 1.88 -4.20
CA ASP A 113 -11.30 0.56 -4.60
C ASP A 113 -10.94 -0.35 -3.39
N PHE A 114 -10.89 0.22 -2.18
CA PHE A 114 -10.57 -0.47 -0.92
C PHE A 114 -11.73 -0.45 0.11
N VAL A 115 -12.77 0.36 -0.13
CA VAL A 115 -14.01 0.38 0.66
C VAL A 115 -15.02 -0.54 -0.04
N PRO A 116 -15.47 -1.64 0.60
CA PRO A 116 -16.42 -2.55 -0.02
C PRO A 116 -17.71 -1.82 -0.40
N SER A 117 -18.27 -2.15 -1.56
CA SER A 117 -19.52 -1.61 -2.08
C SER A 117 -20.67 -1.85 -1.08
N GLY A 118 -20.97 -0.84 -0.26
CA GLY A 118 -22.03 -0.88 0.75
C GLY A 118 -21.72 -0.18 2.07
N TRP A 119 -20.47 0.25 2.31
CA TRP A 119 -20.06 0.86 3.59
C TRP A 119 -20.26 2.38 3.68
N LEU A 120 -20.51 3.05 2.56
CA LEU A 120 -20.76 4.50 2.49
C LEU A 120 -21.99 4.76 1.63
N SER A 121 -22.83 5.70 2.08
CA SER A 121 -23.95 6.17 1.28
C SER A 121 -23.46 6.99 0.08
N GLU A 122 -24.29 7.10 -0.95
CA GLU A 122 -23.96 7.87 -2.17
C GLU A 122 -23.76 9.36 -1.89
N GLU A 123 -24.35 9.86 -0.80
CA GLU A 123 -24.17 11.23 -0.33
C GLU A 123 -22.80 11.44 0.33
N GLU A 124 -22.33 10.48 1.15
CA GLU A 124 -21.01 10.53 1.78
C GLU A 124 -19.88 10.39 0.74
N LYS A 125 -20.08 9.56 -0.29
CA LYS A 125 -19.17 9.45 -1.44
C LYS A 125 -19.07 10.77 -2.21
N ASN A 126 -20.18 11.49 -2.36
CA ASN A 126 -20.22 12.78 -3.07
C ASN A 126 -19.66 13.93 -2.23
N SER A 127 -19.86 13.94 -0.91
CA SER A 127 -19.23 14.92 -0.01
C SER A 127 -17.71 14.77 0.06
N LEU A 128 -17.19 13.54 0.04
CA LEU A 128 -15.75 13.29 0.00
C LEU A 128 -15.10 13.70 -1.33
N LYS A 129 -15.83 13.62 -2.45
CA LYS A 129 -15.41 14.13 -3.75
C LYS A 129 -15.35 15.67 -3.85
N MET A 130 -16.01 16.38 -2.94
CA MET A 130 -16.16 17.85 -2.99
C MET A 130 -15.28 18.59 -1.99
N LEU A 131 -14.61 17.87 -1.08
CA LEU A 131 -13.68 18.44 -0.09
C LEU A 131 -12.22 18.43 -0.56
N TYR A 132 -11.95 17.90 -1.75
CA TYR A 132 -10.65 17.88 -2.43
C TYR A 132 -10.81 18.27 -3.89
#